data_AF-A0A9E6C9B7-F1
#
_entry.id   AF-A0A9E6C9B7-F1
#
_cell.length_a   1.000
_cell.length_b   1.000
_cell.length_c   1.000
_cell.angle_alpha   90.00
_cell.angle_beta   90.00
_cell.angle_gamma   90.00
#
_symmetry.space_group_name_H-M   'P 1'
#
loop_
_entity.id
_entity.type
_entity.pdbx_description
1 polymer ?
#
loop_
_entity_poly.entity_id
_entity_poly.type
_entity_poly.pdbx_seq_one_letter_code
_entity_poly.pdbx_strand_id
1 'polypeptide(L)'
;MKKSAIFLSLLLAVQLSTAQSTAKFKKQFKKSINEIRKSDEKKIISAYVFKDYITVIPDDILKILPEYEADTLVNVRRLIYEIYYQIGRKNSDKNIRQEAVLKLVNACNDKNYDLRKISANQLKYFKKDDFSQKAKNILTEQLSKTEDYYKNTVRLTGFLDMQEQIPLLYELLNDTTIRDPKTKWQIHLTLARLGETDETAYCTNLARSKGVNDRIIHFLLSDLVYTRQKQAFNYLIEILNSQEKNCRPANPHIEDAIVCGYRIMELLAPVIKDFPFETYPGTSQLKAKDYDKALQEVRQWFKNNPDYEIKKDTF
;
A
#
# COMPACT_ATOMS: atom_id res chain seq x y z
N MET A 1 -22.15 -32.54 34.19
CA MET A 1 -21.41 -33.49 33.33
C MET A 1 -21.75 -33.38 31.84
N LYS A 2 -23.02 -33.45 31.40
CA LYS A 2 -23.37 -33.40 29.95
C LYS A 2 -22.85 -32.18 29.17
N LYS A 3 -22.90 -30.96 29.74
CA LYS A 3 -22.38 -29.74 29.09
C LYS A 3 -20.86 -29.77 28.83
N SER A 4 -20.10 -30.39 29.73
CA SER A 4 -18.64 -30.51 29.60
C SER A 4 -18.25 -31.51 28.51
N ALA A 5 -18.99 -32.62 28.37
CA ALA A 5 -18.78 -33.59 27.29
C ALA A 5 -19.08 -33.01 25.90
N ILE A 6 -20.15 -32.21 25.77
CA ILE A 6 -20.48 -31.54 24.50
C ILE A 6 -19.38 -30.55 24.11
N PHE A 7 -18.92 -29.72 25.05
CA PHE A 7 -17.83 -28.77 24.80
C PHE A 7 -16.54 -29.46 24.36
N LEU A 8 -16.16 -30.57 25.03
CA LEU A 8 -14.98 -31.35 24.66
C LEU A 8 -15.10 -31.97 23.27
N SER A 9 -16.27 -32.51 22.92
CA SER A 9 -16.52 -33.08 21.59
C SER A 9 -16.44 -32.03 20.47
N LEU A 10 -16.94 -30.81 20.72
CA LEU A 10 -16.84 -29.70 19.77
C LEU A 10 -15.39 -29.24 19.60
N LEU A 11 -14.63 -29.12 20.69
CA LEU A 11 -13.22 -28.76 20.64
C LEU A 11 -12.41 -29.78 19.84
N LEU A 12 -12.64 -31.08 20.06
CA LEU A 12 -12.01 -32.16 19.30
C LEU A 12 -12.39 -32.11 17.82
N ALA A 13 -13.67 -31.87 17.49
CA ALA A 13 -14.11 -31.75 16.10
C ALA A 13 -13.45 -30.58 15.37
N VAL A 14 -13.30 -29.43 16.04
CA VAL A 14 -12.59 -28.26 15.49
C VAL A 14 -11.11 -28.59 15.26
N GLN A 15 -10.44 -29.22 16.22
CA GLN A 15 -9.03 -29.62 16.08
C GLN A 15 -8.80 -30.64 14.95
N LEU A 16 -9.71 -31.59 14.77
CA LEU A 16 -9.63 -32.56 13.66
C LEU A 16 -9.84 -31.87 12.30
N SER A 17 -10.76 -30.91 12.23
CA SER A 17 -11.02 -30.14 11.01
C SER A 17 -9.82 -29.26 10.60
N THR A 18 -9.18 -28.59 11.57
CA THR A 18 -7.98 -27.78 11.30
C THR A 18 -6.81 -28.67 10.86
N ALA A 19 -6.54 -29.78 11.57
CA ALA A 19 -5.49 -30.72 11.19
C ALA A 19 -5.69 -31.30 9.77
N GLN A 20 -6.93 -31.65 9.41
CA GLN A 20 -7.26 -32.11 8.06
C GLN A 20 -7.03 -31.02 7.01
N SER A 21 -7.44 -29.78 7.30
CA SER A 21 -7.23 -28.63 6.42
C SER A 21 -5.74 -28.36 6.21
N THR A 22 -4.93 -28.46 7.27
CA THR A 22 -3.48 -28.27 7.23
C THR A 22 -2.79 -29.35 6.39
N ALA A 23 -3.21 -30.61 6.51
CA ALA A 23 -2.70 -31.68 5.66
C ALA A 23 -3.05 -31.47 4.18
N LYS A 24 -4.29 -31.04 3.87
CA LYS A 24 -4.72 -30.71 2.51
C LYS A 24 -3.93 -29.53 1.92
N PHE A 25 -3.76 -28.46 2.70
CA PHE A 25 -2.93 -27.32 2.32
C PHE A 25 -1.50 -27.76 1.99
N LYS A 26 -0.82 -28.50 2.89
CA LYS A 26 0.55 -29.00 2.65
C LYS A 26 0.65 -29.80 1.35
N LYS A 27 -0.31 -30.70 1.10
CA LYS A 27 -0.35 -31.51 -0.12
C LYS A 27 -0.50 -30.65 -1.37
N GLN A 28 -1.45 -29.71 -1.38
CA GLN A 28 -1.71 -28.83 -2.51
C GLN A 28 -0.56 -27.84 -2.74
N PHE A 29 -0.03 -27.26 -1.66
CA PHE A 29 1.10 -26.34 -1.72
C PHE A 29 2.34 -27.02 -2.30
N LYS A 30 2.71 -28.21 -1.80
CA LYS A 30 3.83 -28.99 -2.35
C LYS A 30 3.63 -29.34 -3.82
N LYS A 31 2.38 -29.64 -4.25
CA LYS A 31 2.06 -29.85 -5.67
C LYS A 31 2.34 -28.57 -6.49
N SER A 32 1.86 -27.42 -6.04
CA SER A 32 2.11 -26.13 -6.70
C SER A 32 3.60 -25.80 -6.80
N ILE A 33 4.37 -26.00 -5.73
CA ILE A 33 5.83 -25.80 -5.75
C ILE A 33 6.51 -26.72 -6.78
N ASN A 34 6.12 -28.00 -6.84
CA ASN A 34 6.66 -28.93 -7.83
C ASN A 34 6.30 -28.54 -9.27
N GLU A 35 5.11 -27.99 -9.49
CA GLU A 35 4.70 -27.49 -10.81
C GLU A 35 5.52 -26.27 -11.25
N ILE A 36 5.82 -25.35 -10.33
CA ILE A 36 6.73 -24.22 -10.62
C ILE A 36 8.12 -24.75 -10.98
N ARG A 37 8.67 -25.66 -10.17
CA ARG A 37 9.99 -26.27 -10.39
C ARG A 37 10.10 -27.01 -11.73
N LYS A 38 9.06 -27.76 -12.13
CA LYS A 38 9.03 -28.47 -13.43
C LYS A 38 8.94 -27.55 -14.63
N SER A 39 8.43 -26.33 -14.46
CA SER A 39 8.24 -25.37 -15.54
C SER A 39 9.45 -24.47 -15.81
N ASP A 40 10.57 -24.71 -15.11
CA ASP A 40 11.77 -23.88 -15.15
C ASP A 40 11.42 -22.39 -15.00
N GLU A 41 10.70 -22.08 -13.92
CA GLU A 41 10.22 -20.74 -13.56
C GLU A 41 9.22 -20.07 -14.52
N LYS A 42 8.77 -20.70 -15.62
CA LYS A 42 7.80 -20.05 -16.51
C LYS A 42 6.38 -19.99 -15.92
N LYS A 43 6.05 -20.92 -15.01
CA LYS A 43 4.71 -20.99 -14.41
C LYS A 43 4.59 -20.05 -13.22
N ILE A 44 3.57 -19.19 -13.27
CA ILE A 44 3.13 -18.37 -12.14
C ILE A 44 1.85 -18.99 -11.59
N ILE A 45 1.83 -19.27 -10.29
CA ILE A 45 0.64 -19.75 -9.58
C ILE A 45 0.17 -18.63 -8.66
N SER A 46 -1.12 -18.29 -8.71
CA SER A 46 -1.70 -17.28 -7.83
C SER A 46 -2.00 -17.84 -6.45
N ALA A 47 -1.75 -17.03 -5.40
CA ALA A 47 -2.17 -17.35 -4.04
C ALA A 47 -3.70 -17.55 -3.88
N TYR A 48 -4.52 -17.09 -4.84
CA TYR A 48 -5.97 -17.29 -4.81
C TYR A 48 -6.38 -18.77 -4.81
N VAL A 49 -5.54 -19.65 -5.35
CA VAL A 49 -5.73 -21.12 -5.30
C VAL A 49 -5.76 -21.65 -3.85
N PHE A 50 -5.26 -20.87 -2.88
CA PHE A 50 -5.24 -21.21 -1.46
C PHE A 50 -6.23 -20.40 -0.61
N LYS A 51 -7.16 -19.65 -1.23
CA LYS A 51 -8.03 -18.70 -0.53
C LYS A 51 -8.81 -19.32 0.64
N ASP A 52 -9.25 -20.57 0.48
CA ASP A 52 -10.08 -21.26 1.48
C ASP A 52 -9.24 -21.70 2.69
N TYR A 53 -7.95 -21.99 2.50
CA TYR A 53 -7.05 -22.34 3.62
C TYR A 53 -6.59 -21.09 4.36
N ILE A 54 -6.32 -20.01 3.63
CA ILE A 54 -5.83 -18.73 4.17
C ILE A 54 -6.77 -18.16 5.25
N THR A 55 -8.08 -18.38 5.12
CA THR A 55 -9.07 -17.93 6.11
C THR A 55 -9.31 -18.92 7.24
N VAL A 56 -9.01 -20.21 7.04
CA VAL A 56 -9.36 -21.30 7.98
C VAL A 56 -8.18 -21.69 8.88
N ILE A 57 -6.95 -21.73 8.36
CA ILE A 57 -5.74 -22.18 9.08
C ILE A 57 -4.54 -21.22 8.89
N PRO A 58 -4.72 -19.90 9.05
CA PRO A 58 -3.67 -18.90 8.82
C PRO A 58 -2.39 -19.15 9.64
N ASP A 59 -2.52 -19.51 10.94
CA ASP A 59 -1.38 -19.75 11.83
C ASP A 59 -0.53 -20.95 11.40
N ASP A 60 -1.18 -22.01 10.93
CA ASP A 60 -0.46 -23.19 10.45
C ASP A 60 0.27 -22.88 9.14
N ILE A 61 -0.34 -22.08 8.26
CA ILE A 61 0.32 -21.65 7.01
C ILE A 61 1.55 -20.79 7.34
N LEU A 62 1.44 -19.84 8.27
CA LEU A 62 2.57 -18.99 8.70
C LEU A 62 3.75 -19.79 9.27
N LYS A 63 3.49 -20.98 9.85
CA LYS A 63 4.53 -21.91 10.33
C LYS A 63 5.16 -22.76 9.22
N ILE A 64 4.44 -23.02 8.12
CA ILE A 64 4.88 -23.89 7.02
C ILE A 64 5.72 -23.11 5.99
N LEU A 65 5.26 -21.91 5.63
CA LEU A 65 5.88 -21.13 4.55
C LEU A 65 7.36 -20.76 4.77
N PRO A 66 7.87 -20.54 6.00
CA PRO A 66 9.27 -20.18 6.23
C PRO A 66 10.28 -21.17 5.63
N GLU A 67 9.93 -22.46 5.53
CA GLU A 67 10.78 -23.50 4.90
C GLU A 67 11.11 -23.20 3.43
N TYR A 68 10.33 -22.35 2.77
CA TYR A 68 10.43 -22.05 1.35
C TYR A 68 10.85 -20.59 1.07
N GLU A 69 11.02 -19.74 2.10
CA GLU A 69 11.40 -18.33 1.95
C GLU A 69 12.79 -18.17 1.30
N ALA A 70 13.67 -19.15 1.46
CA ALA A 70 15.01 -19.18 0.88
C ALA A 70 15.09 -20.00 -0.43
N ASP A 71 13.96 -20.40 -1.02
CA ASP A 71 13.94 -21.19 -2.25
C ASP A 71 14.72 -20.49 -3.38
N THR A 72 15.46 -21.26 -4.17
CA THR A 72 16.27 -20.71 -5.25
C THR A 72 15.41 -20.05 -6.33
N LEU A 73 14.20 -20.58 -6.56
CA LEU A 73 13.31 -20.12 -7.62
C LEU A 73 12.51 -18.88 -7.24
N VAL A 74 12.55 -17.87 -8.10
CA VAL A 74 11.88 -16.57 -7.86
C VAL A 74 10.37 -16.74 -7.72
N ASN A 75 9.75 -17.59 -8.54
CA ASN A 75 8.31 -17.78 -8.52
C ASN A 75 7.79 -18.60 -7.33
N VAL A 76 8.65 -19.38 -6.67
CA VAL A 76 8.30 -20.00 -5.37
C VAL A 76 8.22 -18.92 -4.30
N ARG A 77 9.26 -18.07 -4.18
CA ARG A 77 9.28 -16.96 -3.21
C ARG A 77 8.15 -15.96 -3.45
N ARG A 78 7.86 -15.64 -4.72
CA ARG A 78 6.70 -14.82 -5.11
C ARG A 78 5.39 -15.37 -4.56
N LEU A 79 5.13 -16.67 -4.75
CA LEU A 79 3.89 -17.30 -4.27
C LEU A 79 3.77 -17.19 -2.74
N ILE A 80 4.86 -17.38 -2.01
CA ILE A 80 4.89 -17.24 -0.55
C ILE A 80 4.51 -15.82 -0.13
N TYR A 81 5.11 -14.81 -0.75
CA TYR A 81 4.83 -13.40 -0.43
C TYR A 81 3.39 -13.03 -0.78
N GLU A 82 2.86 -13.52 -1.90
CA GLU A 82 1.43 -13.38 -2.22
C GLU A 82 0.52 -14.06 -1.16
N ILE A 83 0.89 -15.22 -0.61
CA ILE A 83 0.14 -15.86 0.47
C ILE A 83 0.22 -15.03 1.76
N TYR A 84 1.39 -14.52 2.16
CA TYR A 84 1.51 -13.62 3.32
C TYR A 84 0.63 -12.38 3.16
N TYR A 85 0.65 -11.75 2.00
CA TYR A 85 -0.23 -10.62 1.69
C TYR A 85 -1.71 -10.98 1.85
N GLN A 86 -2.15 -12.13 1.34
CA GLN A 86 -3.53 -12.57 1.44
C GLN A 86 -3.93 -12.92 2.88
N ILE A 87 -3.06 -13.57 3.67
CA ILE A 87 -3.28 -13.83 5.10
C ILE A 87 -3.49 -12.51 5.83
N GLY A 88 -2.56 -11.58 5.68
CA GLY A 88 -2.65 -10.30 6.37
C GLY A 88 -3.88 -9.47 5.97
N ARG A 89 -4.29 -9.49 4.70
CA ARG A 89 -5.43 -8.69 4.23
C ARG A 89 -6.80 -9.26 4.59
N LYS A 90 -6.90 -10.57 4.79
CA LYS A 90 -8.19 -11.26 5.03
C LYS A 90 -8.44 -11.61 6.48
N ASN A 91 -7.43 -11.49 7.35
CA ASN A 91 -7.55 -11.91 8.73
C ASN A 91 -8.01 -10.78 9.67
N SER A 92 -8.96 -11.07 10.56
CA SER A 92 -9.44 -10.13 11.57
C SER A 92 -8.51 -10.04 12.80
N ASP A 93 -7.70 -11.06 13.07
CA ASP A 93 -6.75 -11.09 14.19
C ASP A 93 -5.53 -10.20 13.92
N LYS A 94 -5.29 -9.23 14.82
CA LYS A 94 -4.18 -8.28 14.73
C LYS A 94 -2.82 -8.97 14.77
N ASN A 95 -2.65 -10.02 15.58
CA ASN A 95 -1.37 -10.73 15.71
C ASN A 95 -1.01 -11.44 14.41
N ILE A 96 -1.99 -12.11 13.77
CA ILE A 96 -1.80 -12.78 12.48
C ILE A 96 -1.45 -11.75 11.39
N ARG A 97 -2.14 -10.60 11.37
CA ARG A 97 -1.82 -9.53 10.42
C ARG A 97 -0.41 -8.99 10.64
N GLN A 98 -0.01 -8.77 11.89
CA GLN A 98 1.34 -8.28 12.24
C GLN A 98 2.44 -9.28 11.85
N GLU A 99 2.20 -10.57 12.02
CA GLU A 99 3.14 -11.61 11.59
C GLU A 99 3.28 -11.63 10.07
N ALA A 100 2.17 -11.58 9.33
CA ALA A 100 2.18 -11.51 7.87
C ALA A 100 2.90 -10.24 7.35
N VAL A 101 2.65 -9.08 7.97
CA VAL A 101 3.36 -7.82 7.65
C VAL A 101 4.85 -7.95 7.94
N LEU A 102 5.24 -8.53 9.08
CA LEU A 102 6.65 -8.77 9.41
C LEU A 102 7.31 -9.64 8.34
N LYS A 103 6.63 -10.68 7.84
CA LYS A 103 7.15 -11.51 6.74
C LYS A 103 7.33 -10.73 5.44
N LEU A 104 6.37 -9.88 5.06
CA LEU A 104 6.47 -9.01 3.88
C LEU A 104 7.58 -7.95 4.01
N VAL A 105 7.76 -7.39 5.20
CA VAL A 105 8.87 -6.44 5.47
C VAL A 105 10.23 -7.13 5.31
N ASN A 106 10.37 -8.39 5.74
CA ASN A 106 11.56 -9.18 5.46
C ASN A 106 11.72 -9.47 3.96
N ALA A 107 10.63 -9.73 3.24
CA ALA A 107 10.64 -9.92 1.79
C ALA A 107 11.11 -8.68 1.00
N CYS A 108 11.04 -7.48 1.59
CA CYS A 108 11.70 -6.30 1.04
C CYS A 108 13.25 -6.40 1.03
N ASN A 109 13.84 -7.42 1.65
CA ASN A 109 15.27 -7.77 1.54
C ASN A 109 15.55 -8.93 0.56
N ASP A 110 14.57 -9.37 -0.25
CA ASP A 110 14.81 -10.45 -1.22
C ASP A 110 15.93 -10.09 -2.20
N LYS A 111 16.74 -11.08 -2.58
CA LYS A 111 17.81 -10.92 -3.58
C LYS A 111 17.29 -10.43 -4.94
N ASN A 112 16.06 -10.77 -5.30
CA ASN A 112 15.41 -10.34 -6.53
C ASN A 112 14.70 -8.98 -6.35
N TYR A 113 15.06 -8.01 -7.19
CA TYR A 113 14.53 -6.64 -7.14
C TYR A 113 13.00 -6.56 -7.30
N ASP A 114 12.42 -7.35 -8.20
CA ASP A 114 10.98 -7.32 -8.45
C ASP A 114 10.19 -7.83 -7.24
N LEU A 115 10.70 -8.84 -6.53
CA LEU A 115 10.09 -9.32 -5.29
C LEU A 115 10.16 -8.27 -4.17
N ARG A 116 11.26 -7.52 -4.05
CA ARG A 116 11.35 -6.39 -3.11
C ARG A 116 10.27 -5.35 -3.41
N LYS A 117 10.14 -4.97 -4.69
CA LYS A 117 9.14 -3.99 -5.16
C LYS A 117 7.70 -4.46 -4.95
N ILE A 118 7.40 -5.72 -5.26
CA ILE A 118 6.07 -6.32 -5.06
C ILE A 118 5.71 -6.30 -3.57
N SER A 119 6.62 -6.76 -2.71
CA SER A 119 6.40 -6.82 -1.26
C SER A 119 6.17 -5.43 -0.67
N ALA A 120 6.99 -4.45 -1.06
CA ALA A 120 6.83 -3.07 -0.61
C ALA A 120 5.50 -2.44 -1.09
N ASN A 121 5.04 -2.76 -2.30
CA ASN A 121 3.74 -2.30 -2.79
C ASN A 121 2.57 -2.98 -2.06
N GLN A 122 2.69 -4.26 -1.72
CA GLN A 122 1.71 -4.98 -0.91
C GLN A 122 1.57 -4.38 0.50
N LEU A 123 2.67 -3.93 1.11
CA LEU A 123 2.68 -3.30 2.43
C LEU A 123 1.83 -2.03 2.51
N LYS A 124 1.61 -1.31 1.38
CA LYS A 124 0.78 -0.09 1.32
C LYS A 124 -0.71 -0.33 1.62
N TYR A 125 -1.16 -1.58 1.58
CA TYR A 125 -2.53 -1.94 1.87
C TYR A 125 -2.77 -2.27 3.36
N PHE A 126 -1.77 -2.18 4.22
CA PHE A 126 -1.92 -2.46 5.64
C PHE A 126 -2.13 -1.18 6.45
N LYS A 127 -2.77 -1.30 7.62
CA LYS A 127 -2.90 -0.18 8.56
C LYS A 127 -1.60 -0.01 9.32
N LYS A 128 -1.33 1.20 9.84
CA LYS A 128 -0.17 1.49 10.70
C LYS A 128 -0.01 0.46 11.83
N ASP A 129 -1.11 0.11 12.46
CA ASP A 129 -1.21 -0.82 13.57
C ASP A 129 -0.81 -2.27 13.25
N ASP A 130 -0.77 -2.64 11.96
CA ASP A 130 -0.33 -3.95 11.51
C ASP A 130 1.22 -4.03 11.43
N PHE A 131 1.93 -2.93 11.64
CA PHE A 131 3.40 -2.91 11.66
C PHE A 131 3.90 -2.95 13.11
N SER A 132 4.34 -4.13 13.55
CA SER A 132 4.97 -4.30 14.86
C SER A 132 6.28 -3.49 14.97
N GLN A 133 6.76 -3.25 16.19
CA GLN A 133 8.05 -2.58 16.39
C GLN A 133 9.20 -3.33 15.69
N LYS A 134 9.15 -4.68 15.67
CA LYS A 134 10.12 -5.51 14.95
C LYS A 134 10.11 -5.23 13.45
N ALA A 135 8.93 -5.04 12.85
CA ALA A 135 8.81 -4.66 11.44
C ALA A 135 9.41 -3.26 11.18
N LYS A 136 9.14 -2.28 12.06
CA LYS A 136 9.73 -0.93 11.95
C LYS A 136 11.26 -0.96 12.02
N ASN A 137 11.83 -1.73 12.94
CA ASN A 137 13.29 -1.86 13.08
C ASN A 137 13.95 -2.41 11.80
N ILE A 138 13.31 -3.37 11.12
CA ILE A 138 13.82 -3.89 9.83
C ILE A 138 13.76 -2.82 8.73
N LEU A 139 12.71 -2.00 8.71
CA LEU A 139 12.61 -0.87 7.77
C LEU A 139 13.71 0.17 8.04
N THR A 140 14.01 0.47 9.30
CA THR A 140 15.15 1.32 9.68
C THR A 140 16.46 0.76 9.16
N GLU A 141 16.73 -0.54 9.37
CA GLU A 141 17.94 -1.19 8.87
C GLU A 141 18.03 -1.13 7.33
N GLN A 142 16.89 -1.24 6.63
CA GLN A 142 16.83 -1.12 5.17
C GLN A 142 17.13 0.29 4.67
N LEU A 143 16.72 1.33 5.38
CA LEU A 143 17.03 2.72 5.03
C LEU A 143 18.54 2.99 5.04
N SER A 144 19.27 2.36 5.96
CA SER A 144 20.72 2.53 6.10
C SER A 144 21.55 1.70 5.11
N LYS A 145 20.91 0.93 4.21
CA LYS A 145 21.58 0.10 3.18
C LYS A 145 21.73 0.86 1.86
N THR A 146 22.30 0.19 0.85
CA THR A 146 22.55 0.72 -0.49
C THR A 146 21.28 1.22 -1.21
N GLU A 147 21.47 2.02 -2.27
CA GLU A 147 20.42 2.71 -3.04
C GLU A 147 19.22 1.83 -3.43
N ASP A 148 19.44 0.55 -3.75
CA ASP A 148 18.38 -0.32 -4.28
C ASP A 148 17.37 -0.81 -3.24
N TYR A 149 17.71 -0.79 -1.95
CA TYR A 149 16.86 -1.34 -0.90
C TYR A 149 15.79 -0.34 -0.47
N TYR A 150 16.18 0.90 -0.19
CA TYR A 150 15.24 1.87 0.36
C TYR A 150 14.33 2.52 -0.70
N LYS A 151 14.64 2.45 -2.01
CA LYS A 151 13.77 2.97 -3.09
C LYS A 151 12.32 2.51 -2.99
N ASN A 152 12.12 1.27 -2.54
CA ASN A 152 10.79 0.67 -2.43
C ASN A 152 10.15 0.90 -1.06
N THR A 153 10.94 1.16 -0.01
CA THR A 153 10.47 1.18 1.38
C THR A 153 10.52 2.55 2.06
N VAL A 154 11.19 3.55 1.47
CA VAL A 154 11.34 4.89 2.06
C VAL A 154 9.99 5.52 2.40
N ARG A 155 8.98 5.41 1.53
CA ARG A 155 7.65 5.94 1.83
C ARG A 155 6.92 5.19 2.95
N LEU A 156 7.31 3.95 3.25
CA LEU A 156 6.71 3.25 4.39
C LEU A 156 7.12 3.92 5.70
N THR A 157 8.30 4.55 5.78
CA THR A 157 8.76 5.20 7.01
C THR A 157 7.96 6.46 7.32
N GLY A 158 7.68 7.27 6.29
CA GLY A 158 6.76 8.40 6.38
C GLY A 158 5.32 7.96 6.65
N PHE A 159 4.87 6.87 6.02
CA PHE A 159 3.56 6.30 6.34
C PHE A 159 3.45 5.89 7.81
N LEU A 160 4.47 5.25 8.36
CA LEU A 160 4.49 4.69 9.71
C LEU A 160 4.86 5.69 10.81
N ASP A 161 5.01 6.97 10.45
CA ASP A 161 5.31 8.08 11.36
C ASP A 161 6.62 7.85 12.14
N MET A 162 7.65 7.37 11.42
CA MET A 162 8.98 7.08 11.98
C MET A 162 9.82 8.35 12.08
N GLN A 163 9.40 9.26 12.96
CA GLN A 163 9.99 10.58 13.19
C GLN A 163 11.50 10.52 13.47
N GLU A 164 11.95 9.47 14.15
CA GLU A 164 13.35 9.26 14.49
C GLU A 164 14.26 9.02 13.27
N GLN A 165 13.70 8.83 12.07
CA GLN A 165 14.45 8.64 10.82
C GLN A 165 14.71 9.95 10.06
N ILE A 166 14.16 11.08 10.49
CA ILE A 166 14.34 12.38 9.81
C ILE A 166 15.84 12.72 9.57
N PRO A 167 16.75 12.59 10.55
CA PRO A 167 18.16 12.89 10.34
C PRO A 167 18.80 12.05 9.22
N LEU A 168 18.51 10.75 9.19
CA LEU A 168 19.02 9.84 8.15
C LEU A 168 18.45 10.19 6.77
N LEU A 169 17.18 10.58 6.68
CA LEU A 169 16.57 11.00 5.42
C LEU A 169 17.24 12.26 4.84
N TYR A 170 17.61 13.24 5.68
CA TYR A 170 18.40 14.40 5.24
C TYR A 170 19.83 14.02 4.83
N GLU A 171 20.46 13.08 5.52
CA GLU A 171 21.77 12.53 5.10
C GLU A 171 21.68 11.93 3.69
N LEU A 172 20.64 11.12 3.43
CA LEU A 172 20.39 10.52 2.11
C LEU A 172 20.11 11.57 1.02
N LEU A 173 19.47 12.71 1.33
CA LEU A 173 19.28 13.78 0.34
C LEU A 173 20.62 14.42 -0.09
N ASN A 174 21.55 14.53 0.87
CA ASN A 174 22.85 15.14 0.70
C ASN A 174 23.92 14.17 0.17
N ASP A 175 23.66 12.86 0.21
CA ASP A 175 24.54 11.85 -0.34
C ASP A 175 24.67 11.99 -1.87
N THR A 176 25.91 12.18 -2.33
CA THR A 176 26.26 12.34 -3.74
C THR A 176 26.20 11.04 -4.56
N THR A 177 26.13 9.89 -3.88
CA THR A 177 25.94 8.58 -4.53
C THR A 177 24.50 8.39 -5.01
N ILE A 178 23.54 9.04 -4.35
CA ILE A 178 22.11 9.00 -4.70
C ILE A 178 21.87 10.00 -5.84
N ARG A 179 22.04 9.54 -7.07
CA ARG A 179 21.92 10.39 -8.26
C ARG A 179 20.52 10.36 -8.89
N ASP A 180 19.72 9.35 -8.61
CA ASP A 180 18.38 9.19 -9.18
C ASP A 180 17.40 10.26 -8.63
N PRO A 181 16.92 11.19 -9.47
CA PRO A 181 15.99 12.23 -9.04
C PRO A 181 14.68 11.66 -8.49
N LYS A 182 14.26 10.47 -8.95
CA LYS A 182 13.04 9.82 -8.44
C LYS A 182 13.21 9.42 -6.99
N THR A 183 14.39 8.91 -6.63
CA THR A 183 14.73 8.54 -5.25
C THR A 183 14.70 9.77 -4.35
N LYS A 184 15.37 10.86 -4.74
CA LYS A 184 15.34 12.12 -3.99
C LYS A 184 13.91 12.64 -3.81
N TRP A 185 13.11 12.60 -4.87
CA TRP A 185 11.69 12.96 -4.80
C TRP A 185 10.92 12.14 -3.76
N GLN A 186 11.13 10.81 -3.69
CA GLN A 186 10.49 9.99 -2.66
C GLN A 186 10.96 10.33 -1.24
N ILE A 187 12.22 10.74 -1.05
CA ILE A 187 12.73 11.19 0.25
C ILE A 187 12.07 12.52 0.65
N HIS A 188 12.03 13.52 -0.24
CA HIS A 188 11.33 14.80 0.01
C HIS A 188 9.86 14.57 0.40
N LEU A 189 9.13 13.72 -0.35
CA LEU A 189 7.75 13.36 0.00
C LEU A 189 7.62 12.69 1.37
N THR A 190 8.61 11.88 1.74
CA THR A 190 8.63 11.16 3.02
C THR A 190 8.86 12.12 4.18
N LEU A 191 9.82 13.03 4.06
CA LEU A 191 10.05 14.11 5.02
C LEU A 191 8.82 15.02 5.15
N ALA A 192 8.23 15.43 4.02
CA ALA A 192 6.98 16.18 4.01
C ALA A 192 5.86 15.43 4.76
N ARG A 193 5.76 14.10 4.57
CA ARG A 193 4.77 13.28 5.31
C ARG A 193 5.04 13.25 6.82
N LEU A 194 6.31 13.23 7.23
CA LEU A 194 6.70 13.30 8.64
C LEU A 194 6.48 14.67 9.28
N GLY A 195 6.15 15.70 8.48
CA GLY A 195 5.79 17.03 8.99
C GLY A 195 6.87 18.09 8.80
N GLU A 196 7.95 17.76 8.08
CA GLU A 196 8.97 18.74 7.73
C GLU A 196 8.36 19.79 6.78
N THR A 197 8.23 21.02 7.28
CA THR A 197 7.49 22.09 6.60
C THR A 197 8.19 22.57 5.35
N ASP A 198 9.53 22.67 5.38
CA ASP A 198 10.33 23.11 4.24
C ASP A 198 10.23 22.11 3.09
N GLU A 199 10.17 20.82 3.43
CA GLU A 199 10.02 19.71 2.49
C GLU A 199 8.61 19.66 1.90
N THR A 200 7.60 19.96 2.72
CA THR A 200 6.22 20.14 2.25
C THR A 200 6.12 21.28 1.25
N ALA A 201 6.77 22.41 1.54
CA ALA A 201 6.82 23.57 0.66
C ALA A 201 7.58 23.25 -0.64
N TYR A 202 8.72 22.58 -0.55
CA TYR A 202 9.49 22.13 -1.71
C TYR A 202 8.65 21.27 -2.65
N CYS A 203 8.00 20.21 -2.14
CA CYS A 203 7.18 19.31 -2.94
C CYS A 203 6.01 20.06 -3.61
N THR A 204 5.34 20.92 -2.86
CA THR A 204 4.20 21.70 -3.35
C THR A 204 4.63 22.68 -4.44
N ASN A 205 5.73 23.39 -4.23
CA ASN A 205 6.25 24.38 -5.19
C ASN A 205 6.78 23.72 -6.47
N LEU A 206 7.45 22.58 -6.35
CA LEU A 206 7.91 21.82 -7.51
C LEU A 206 6.71 21.40 -8.37
N ALA A 207 5.66 20.82 -7.76
CA ALA A 207 4.44 20.46 -8.49
C ALA A 207 3.80 21.68 -9.16
N ARG A 208 3.68 22.81 -8.43
CA ARG A 208 3.13 24.07 -8.94
C ARG A 208 3.92 24.59 -10.16
N SER A 209 5.24 24.51 -10.13
CA SER A 209 6.12 24.98 -11.20
C SER A 209 5.97 24.24 -12.53
N LYS A 210 5.41 23.02 -12.54
CA LYS A 210 5.24 22.20 -13.75
C LYS A 210 3.91 22.46 -14.48
N GLY A 211 3.02 23.26 -13.88
CA GLY A 211 1.66 23.47 -14.38
C GLY A 211 0.77 22.24 -14.15
N VAL A 212 -0.53 22.37 -14.42
CA VAL A 212 -1.50 21.29 -14.21
C VAL A 212 -1.91 20.68 -15.55
N ASN A 213 -1.73 19.38 -15.70
CA ASN A 213 -2.22 18.55 -16.80
C ASN A 213 -2.29 17.07 -16.35
N ASP A 214 -2.79 16.16 -17.19
CA ASP A 214 -2.94 14.74 -16.84
C ASP A 214 -1.64 14.08 -16.35
N ARG A 215 -0.50 14.41 -16.97
CA ARG A 215 0.80 13.87 -16.58
C ARG A 215 1.18 14.34 -15.18
N ILE A 216 1.05 15.64 -14.91
CA ILE A 216 1.39 16.19 -13.61
C ILE A 216 0.45 15.69 -12.51
N ILE A 217 -0.83 15.50 -12.82
CA ILE A 217 -1.80 14.90 -11.90
C ILE A 217 -1.38 13.49 -11.52
N HIS A 218 -1.07 12.65 -12.51
CA HIS A 218 -0.74 11.25 -12.30
C HIS A 218 0.61 11.02 -11.61
N PHE A 219 1.58 11.92 -11.77
CA PHE A 219 2.93 11.72 -11.23
C PHE A 219 3.26 12.59 -10.02
N LEU A 220 2.86 13.86 -9.99
CA LEU A 220 3.23 14.78 -8.90
C LEU A 220 2.08 15.01 -7.93
N LEU A 221 0.86 15.29 -8.42
CA LEU A 221 -0.25 15.62 -7.51
C LEU A 221 -0.75 14.42 -6.72
N SER A 222 -0.76 13.23 -7.33
CA SER A 222 -1.00 11.97 -6.61
C SER A 222 0.04 11.71 -5.52
N ASP A 223 1.28 12.16 -5.73
CA ASP A 223 2.36 12.05 -4.74
C ASP A 223 2.18 13.07 -3.61
N LEU A 224 1.67 14.27 -3.90
CA LEU A 224 1.30 15.24 -2.86
C LEU A 224 0.21 14.72 -1.93
N VAL A 225 -0.75 13.94 -2.45
CA VAL A 225 -1.79 13.30 -1.62
C VAL A 225 -1.16 12.44 -0.52
N TYR A 226 -0.06 11.76 -0.81
CA TYR A 226 0.64 10.92 0.17
C TYR A 226 1.26 11.72 1.32
N THR A 227 1.58 13.01 1.18
CA THR A 227 2.17 13.76 2.30
C THR A 227 1.21 13.95 3.47
N ARG A 228 -0.12 13.90 3.22
CA ARG A 228 -1.16 14.19 4.22
C ARG A 228 -1.02 15.57 4.87
N GLN A 229 -0.31 16.49 4.22
CA GLN A 229 -0.08 17.84 4.74
C GLN A 229 -1.14 18.81 4.22
N LYS A 230 -1.71 19.62 5.14
CA LYS A 230 -2.76 20.59 4.82
C LYS A 230 -2.32 21.56 3.72
N GLN A 231 -1.07 22.02 3.74
CA GLN A 231 -0.51 22.90 2.71
C GLN A 231 -0.59 22.28 1.31
N ALA A 232 -0.16 21.02 1.15
CA ALA A 232 -0.22 20.32 -0.13
C ALA A 232 -1.69 20.11 -0.57
N PHE A 233 -2.59 19.79 0.36
CA PHE A 233 -4.01 19.62 0.06
C PHE A 233 -4.72 20.94 -0.29
N ASN A 234 -4.35 22.07 0.33
CA ASN A 234 -4.86 23.38 -0.04
C ASN A 234 -4.53 23.69 -1.51
N TYR A 235 -3.31 23.38 -1.95
CA TYR A 235 -2.95 23.51 -3.36
C TYR A 235 -3.80 22.59 -4.27
N LEU A 236 -4.06 21.34 -3.86
CA LEU A 236 -5.00 20.48 -4.61
C LEU A 236 -6.40 21.10 -4.69
N ILE A 237 -6.90 21.70 -3.60
CA ILE A 237 -8.21 22.36 -3.57
C ILE A 237 -8.24 23.63 -4.44
N GLU A 238 -7.13 24.36 -4.56
CA GLU A 238 -7.02 25.45 -5.56
C GLU A 238 -7.27 24.91 -6.97
N ILE A 239 -6.64 23.78 -7.33
CA ILE A 239 -6.82 23.13 -8.64
C ILE A 239 -8.24 22.58 -8.80
N LEU A 240 -8.82 22.00 -7.75
CA LEU A 240 -10.20 21.53 -7.73
C LEU A 240 -11.18 22.64 -8.14
N ASN A 241 -10.93 23.87 -7.67
CA ASN A 241 -11.78 25.03 -7.95
C ASN A 241 -11.45 25.74 -9.28
N SER A 242 -10.34 25.41 -9.93
CA SER A 242 -9.97 25.97 -11.23
C SER A 242 -10.93 25.56 -12.34
N GLN A 243 -11.14 26.45 -13.31
CA GLN A 243 -11.90 26.19 -14.54
C GLN A 243 -11.00 25.93 -15.75
N GLU A 244 -9.68 25.84 -15.55
CA GLU A 244 -8.74 25.54 -16.63
C GLU A 244 -8.93 24.12 -17.18
N LYS A 245 -9.07 24.04 -18.51
CA LYS A 245 -9.29 22.80 -19.25
C LYS A 245 -7.96 22.25 -19.78
N ASN A 246 -7.13 21.71 -18.89
CA ASN A 246 -5.80 21.18 -19.23
C ASN A 246 -5.72 19.64 -19.10
N CYS A 247 -6.85 18.97 -18.88
CA CYS A 247 -6.92 17.54 -18.64
C CYS A 247 -7.76 16.82 -19.68
N ARG A 248 -7.60 15.49 -19.80
CA ARG A 248 -8.31 14.67 -20.77
C ARG A 248 -9.38 13.81 -20.12
N PRO A 249 -10.52 13.59 -20.81
CA PRO A 249 -11.55 12.66 -20.35
C PRO A 249 -11.01 11.23 -20.33
N ALA A 250 -11.66 10.36 -19.55
CA ALA A 250 -11.28 8.95 -19.49
C ALA A 250 -11.60 8.20 -20.80
N ASN A 251 -12.60 8.68 -21.56
CA ASN A 251 -12.93 8.13 -22.87
C ASN A 251 -11.95 8.68 -23.93
N PRO A 252 -11.10 7.83 -24.55
CA PRO A 252 -10.12 8.29 -25.53
C PRO A 252 -10.74 8.79 -26.84
N HIS A 253 -12.04 8.57 -27.07
CA HIS A 253 -12.78 9.07 -28.24
C HIS A 253 -13.30 10.50 -28.07
N ILE A 254 -13.19 11.08 -26.87
CA ILE A 254 -13.54 12.48 -26.62
C ILE A 254 -12.22 13.25 -26.58
N GLU A 255 -12.01 14.12 -27.57
CA GLU A 255 -10.76 14.88 -27.68
C GLU A 255 -10.79 16.19 -26.86
N ASP A 256 -11.98 16.65 -26.48
CA ASP A 256 -12.14 17.90 -25.74
C ASP A 256 -11.50 17.84 -24.36
N ALA A 257 -10.67 18.84 -24.08
CA ALA A 257 -10.09 19.00 -22.76
C ALA A 257 -11.17 19.32 -21.72
N ILE A 258 -11.03 18.72 -20.54
CA ILE A 258 -11.91 18.88 -19.39
C ILE A 258 -11.19 19.63 -18.26
N VAL A 259 -11.96 20.16 -17.32
CA VAL A 259 -11.39 20.77 -16.12
C VAL A 259 -10.67 19.73 -15.28
N CYS A 260 -9.48 20.06 -14.79
CA CYS A 260 -8.68 19.12 -14.00
C CYS A 260 -9.30 18.81 -12.63
N GLY A 261 -10.29 19.60 -12.19
CA GLY A 261 -11.03 19.39 -10.95
C GLY A 261 -11.65 18.01 -10.81
N TYR A 262 -12.10 17.37 -11.89
CA TYR A 262 -12.63 15.99 -11.82
C TYR A 262 -11.58 14.98 -11.33
N ARG A 263 -10.32 15.13 -11.77
CA ARG A 263 -9.24 14.23 -11.36
C ARG A 263 -8.82 14.48 -9.93
N ILE A 264 -8.77 15.75 -9.52
CA ILE A 264 -8.47 16.12 -8.13
C ILE A 264 -9.55 15.60 -7.18
N MET A 265 -10.81 15.70 -7.57
CA MET A 265 -11.93 15.17 -6.81
C MET A 265 -11.75 13.67 -6.51
N GLU A 266 -11.36 12.87 -7.51
CA GLU A 266 -11.07 11.43 -7.33
C GLU A 266 -9.84 11.17 -6.45
N LEU A 267 -8.79 11.99 -6.57
CA LEU A 267 -7.59 11.89 -5.74
C LEU A 267 -7.87 12.18 -4.25
N LEU A 268 -8.76 13.14 -3.95
CA LEU A 268 -9.09 13.55 -2.58
C LEU A 268 -10.10 12.64 -1.90
N ALA A 269 -11.04 12.05 -2.65
CA ALA A 269 -12.13 11.24 -2.12
C ALA A 269 -11.71 10.14 -1.12
N PRO A 270 -10.69 9.29 -1.40
CA PRO A 270 -10.34 8.23 -0.47
C PRO A 270 -9.73 8.74 0.84
N VAL A 271 -9.21 9.97 0.87
CA VAL A 271 -8.24 10.42 1.88
C VAL A 271 -8.73 11.60 2.72
N ILE A 272 -9.89 12.16 2.39
CA ILE A 272 -10.60 13.16 3.21
C ILE A 272 -11.67 12.45 4.03
N LYS A 273 -11.76 12.80 5.32
CA LYS A 273 -12.80 12.31 6.22
C LYS A 273 -14.15 12.96 5.85
N ASP A 274 -15.22 12.17 5.89
CA ASP A 274 -16.59 12.62 5.59
C ASP A 274 -16.77 13.28 4.21
N PHE A 275 -15.93 12.89 3.24
CA PHE A 275 -16.03 13.33 1.86
C PHE A 275 -17.41 12.97 1.28
N PRO A 276 -18.07 13.86 0.50
CA PRO A 276 -19.48 13.72 0.15
C PRO A 276 -19.82 12.57 -0.81
N PHE A 277 -18.81 11.88 -1.36
CA PHE A 277 -18.99 10.76 -2.27
C PHE A 277 -18.17 9.55 -1.85
N GLU A 278 -18.77 8.37 -1.97
CA GLU A 278 -18.05 7.10 -1.85
C GLU A 278 -17.26 6.79 -3.12
N THR A 279 -16.21 5.96 -2.99
CA THR A 279 -15.49 5.37 -4.13
C THR A 279 -15.82 3.89 -4.30
N TYR A 280 -15.59 3.35 -5.50
CA TYR A 280 -15.63 1.91 -5.70
C TYR A 280 -14.47 1.23 -4.94
N PRO A 281 -14.70 0.07 -4.30
CA PRO A 281 -13.67 -0.63 -3.56
C PRO A 281 -12.39 -0.86 -4.37
N GLY A 282 -11.25 -0.43 -3.83
CA GLY A 282 -9.94 -0.60 -4.48
C GLY A 282 -9.64 0.40 -5.60
N THR A 283 -10.46 1.44 -5.78
CA THR A 283 -10.27 2.49 -6.80
C THR A 283 -10.45 3.89 -6.20
N SER A 284 -10.02 4.92 -6.95
CA SER A 284 -10.34 6.33 -6.68
C SER A 284 -11.60 6.82 -7.39
N GLN A 285 -12.27 5.96 -8.17
CA GLN A 285 -13.44 6.33 -8.96
C GLN A 285 -14.64 6.56 -8.04
N LEU A 286 -15.33 7.69 -8.22
CA LEU A 286 -16.52 8.01 -7.45
C LEU A 286 -17.72 7.17 -7.86
N LYS A 287 -18.57 6.84 -6.88
CA LYS A 287 -19.93 6.33 -7.11
C LYS A 287 -20.90 7.48 -7.42
N ALA A 288 -20.58 8.29 -8.43
CA ALA A 288 -21.40 9.40 -8.89
C ALA A 288 -22.02 9.08 -10.27
N LYS A 289 -23.30 9.42 -10.47
CA LYS A 289 -23.97 9.28 -11.77
C LYS A 289 -23.73 10.48 -12.68
N ASP A 290 -23.67 11.67 -12.09
CA ASP A 290 -23.47 12.94 -12.76
C ASP A 290 -22.21 13.58 -12.18
N TYR A 291 -21.12 13.53 -12.94
CA TYR A 291 -19.81 14.03 -12.50
C TYR A 291 -19.78 15.56 -12.44
N ASP A 292 -20.57 16.25 -13.27
CA ASP A 292 -20.62 17.72 -13.28
C ASP A 292 -21.26 18.22 -12.00
N LYS A 293 -22.41 17.62 -11.65
CA LYS A 293 -23.08 17.87 -10.37
C LYS A 293 -22.18 17.49 -9.19
N ALA A 294 -21.52 16.33 -9.26
CA ALA A 294 -20.61 15.89 -8.20
C ALA A 294 -19.46 16.87 -7.96
N LEU A 295 -18.84 17.40 -9.02
CA LEU A 295 -17.77 18.39 -8.90
C LEU A 295 -18.26 19.67 -8.20
N GLN A 296 -19.46 20.16 -8.52
CA GLN A 296 -20.04 21.33 -7.86
C GLN A 296 -20.34 21.06 -6.37
N GLU A 297 -20.89 19.90 -6.04
CA GLU A 297 -21.16 19.49 -4.66
C GLU A 297 -19.87 19.38 -3.84
N VAL A 298 -18.81 18.79 -4.41
CA VAL A 298 -17.50 18.69 -3.72
C VAL A 298 -16.88 20.07 -3.51
N ARG A 299 -16.93 20.97 -4.50
CA ARG A 299 -16.44 22.36 -4.35
C ARG A 299 -17.19 23.09 -3.24
N GLN A 300 -18.51 22.99 -3.22
CA GLN A 300 -19.33 23.60 -2.17
C GLN A 300 -19.06 22.97 -0.80
N TRP A 301 -18.83 21.65 -0.74
CA TRP A 301 -18.47 20.96 0.49
C TRP A 301 -17.16 21.52 1.08
N PHE A 302 -16.10 21.69 0.28
CA PHE A 302 -14.83 22.26 0.79
C PHE A 302 -14.99 23.72 1.22
N LYS A 303 -15.86 24.49 0.56
CA LYS A 303 -16.18 25.86 0.99
C LYS A 303 -16.89 25.88 2.35
N ASN A 304 -17.76 24.92 2.61
CA ASN A 304 -18.49 24.80 3.88
C ASN A 304 -17.66 24.12 4.99
N ASN A 305 -16.58 23.43 4.63
CA ASN A 305 -15.71 22.68 5.54
C ASN A 305 -14.24 23.09 5.38
N PRO A 306 -13.86 24.35 5.67
CA PRO A 306 -12.47 24.81 5.54
C PRO A 306 -11.51 24.00 6.43
N ASP A 307 -12.01 23.52 7.57
CA ASP A 307 -11.27 22.73 8.55
C ASP A 307 -11.33 21.21 8.29
N TYR A 308 -11.55 20.79 7.04
CA TYR A 308 -11.60 19.38 6.66
C TYR A 308 -10.43 18.57 7.26
N GLU A 309 -10.74 17.33 7.66
CA GLU A 309 -9.77 16.39 8.20
C GLU A 309 -9.22 15.45 7.12
N ILE A 310 -7.91 15.20 7.18
CA ILE A 310 -7.20 14.26 6.28
C ILE A 310 -7.01 12.93 7.02
N LYS A 311 -7.38 11.81 6.39
CA LYS A 311 -7.13 10.46 6.90
C LYS A 311 -5.63 10.17 6.90
N LYS A 312 -5.08 9.83 8.08
CA LYS A 312 -3.63 9.59 8.27
C LYS A 312 -3.26 8.12 8.50
N ASP A 313 -4.25 7.24 8.62
CA ASP A 313 -4.10 5.82 8.95
C ASP A 313 -3.93 4.92 7.71
N THR A 314 -4.10 5.48 6.51
CA THR A 314 -3.83 4.81 5.23
C THR A 314 -2.56 5.36 4.58
N PHE A 315 -1.89 4.49 3.81
CA PHE A 315 -0.79 4.91 2.94
C PHE A 315 -1.31 5.96 1.95
#